data_AF-A0A1Z9LZT6-F1
#
_entry.id   AF-A0A1Z9LZT6-F1
#
_cell.length_a   1.000
_cell.length_b   1.000
_cell.length_c   1.000
_cell.angle_alpha   90.00
_cell.angle_beta   90.00
_cell.angle_gamma   90.00
#
_symmetry.space_group_name_H-M   'P 1'
#
loop_
_entity.id
_entity.type
_entity.pdbx_description
1 polymer ?
#
loop_
_entity_poly.entity_id
_entity_poly.type
_entity_poly.pdbx_seq_one_letter_code
_entity_poly.pdbx_strand_id
1 'polypeptide(L)'
;MSLENWGKLLDGIKHHPIKEAKLMGMGEPFLHPQFDEVCRMFKETFPECKVVVATNCQYNINDKFRECMKYIDMLYFSIDGYKESYERDRAPAKWKKLIKFLDQFKSVNRHDCDVV
;
A
#
# COMPACT_ATOMS: atom_id res chain seq x y z
N MET A 1 -1.73 11.18 9.56
CA MET A 1 -1.93 12.59 9.15
C MET A 1 -3.39 12.72 8.75
N SER A 2 -4.10 13.79 9.11
CA SER A 2 -5.48 13.99 8.63
C SER A 2 -5.50 14.23 7.12
N LEU A 3 -6.62 13.95 6.45
CA LEU A 3 -6.78 14.26 5.02
C LEU A 3 -6.65 15.75 4.73
N GLU A 4 -7.06 16.62 5.66
CA GLU A 4 -6.87 18.07 5.52
C GLU A 4 -5.38 18.44 5.42
N ASN A 5 -4.55 17.92 6.34
CA ASN A 5 -3.11 18.18 6.32
C ASN A 5 -2.43 17.50 5.12
N TRP A 6 -2.94 16.36 4.67
CA TRP A 6 -2.51 15.72 3.43
C TRP A 6 -2.79 16.60 2.21
N GLY A 7 -3.99 17.17 2.11
CA GLY A 7 -4.35 18.12 1.05
C GLY A 7 -3.48 19.37 1.04
N LYS A 8 -3.20 19.97 2.22
CA LYS A 8 -2.27 21.10 2.34
C LYS A 8 -0.86 20.75 1.87
N LEU A 9 -0.38 19.55 2.20
CA LEU A 9 0.91 19.06 1.73
C LEU A 9 0.92 18.96 0.20
N LEU A 10 -0.07 18.26 -0.38
CA LEU A 10 -0.18 18.08 -1.83
C LEU A 10 -0.25 19.41 -2.57
N ASP A 11 -1.03 20.37 -2.08
CA ASP A 11 -1.14 21.69 -2.67
C ASP A 11 0.21 22.43 -2.70
N GLY A 12 1.00 22.29 -1.62
CA GLY A 12 2.33 22.86 -1.52
C GLY A 12 3.34 22.25 -2.50
N ILE A 13 3.19 20.97 -2.87
CA ILE A 13 4.16 20.26 -3.73
C ILE A 13 3.68 20.01 -5.16
N LYS A 14 2.42 20.31 -5.51
CA LYS A 14 1.82 20.00 -6.83
C LYS A 14 2.55 20.56 -8.04
N HIS A 15 3.36 21.59 -7.85
CA HIS A 15 4.15 22.24 -8.91
C HIS A 15 5.46 21.49 -9.20
N HIS A 16 5.86 20.53 -8.37
CA HIS A 16 7.05 19.71 -8.60
C HIS A 16 6.74 18.54 -9.55
N PRO A 17 7.67 18.19 -10.46
CA PRO A 17 7.48 17.10 -11.41
C PRO A 17 7.77 15.73 -10.76
N ILE A 18 6.98 15.34 -9.77
CA ILE A 18 7.15 14.05 -9.07
C ILE A 18 6.88 12.92 -10.05
N LYS A 19 7.87 12.05 -10.27
CA LYS A 19 7.81 10.92 -11.20
C LYS A 19 7.55 9.57 -10.51
N GLU A 20 8.03 9.43 -9.28
CA GLU A 20 7.80 8.25 -8.45
C GLU A 20 7.57 8.70 -7.01
N ALA A 21 6.60 8.08 -6.34
CA ALA A 21 6.31 8.31 -4.94
C ALA A 21 6.06 7.00 -4.22
N LYS A 22 6.60 6.91 -3.00
CA LYS A 22 6.46 5.76 -2.12
C LYS A 22 5.53 6.14 -0.97
N LEU A 23 4.26 5.72 -1.03
CA LEU A 23 3.26 6.02 0.00
C LEU A 23 3.31 4.97 1.10
N MET A 24 4.40 4.98 1.86
CA MET A 24 4.66 4.04 2.94
C MET A 24 5.52 4.69 4.04
N GLY A 25 5.68 3.99 5.17
CA GLY A 25 6.48 4.48 6.31
C GLY A 25 6.87 3.34 7.24
N MET A 26 7.13 3.67 8.52
CA MET A 26 7.51 2.66 9.52
C MET A 26 6.36 1.71 9.93
N GLY A 27 5.11 2.04 9.59
CA GLY A 27 3.92 1.24 9.89
C GLY A 27 3.30 0.59 8.66
N GLU A 28 2.23 -0.17 8.87
CA GLU A 28 1.42 -0.78 7.80
C GLU A 28 0.46 0.27 7.18
N PRO A 29 0.66 0.69 5.92
CA PRO A 29 -0.15 1.75 5.33
C PRO A 29 -1.65 1.41 5.28
N PHE A 30 -1.99 0.16 4.99
CA PHE A 30 -3.38 -0.30 4.85
C PHE A 30 -4.14 -0.40 6.18
N LEU A 31 -3.50 -0.16 7.32
CA LEU A 31 -4.19 0.03 8.60
C LEU A 31 -4.67 1.48 8.80
N HIS A 32 -4.22 2.43 7.97
CA HIS A 32 -4.74 3.78 8.00
C HIS A 32 -6.20 3.78 7.52
N PRO A 33 -7.16 4.32 8.30
CA PRO A 33 -8.59 4.19 8.01
C PRO A 33 -9.03 4.92 6.74
N GLN A 34 -8.19 5.76 6.15
CA GLN A 34 -8.50 6.53 4.94
C GLN A 34 -7.36 6.42 3.91
N PHE A 35 -6.67 5.27 3.87
CA PHE A 35 -5.52 5.09 2.97
C PHE A 35 -5.90 5.10 1.49
N ASP A 36 -7.09 4.60 1.16
CA ASP A 36 -7.74 4.70 -0.14
C ASP A 36 -7.85 6.16 -0.60
N GLU A 37 -8.34 7.04 0.28
CA GLU A 37 -8.44 8.47 -0.01
C GLU A 37 -7.06 9.13 -0.16
N VAL A 38 -6.08 8.72 0.66
CA VAL A 38 -4.69 9.19 0.53
C VAL A 38 -4.12 8.86 -0.86
N CYS A 39 -4.30 7.62 -1.33
CA CYS A 39 -3.84 7.18 -2.64
C CYS A 39 -4.57 7.92 -3.77
N ARG A 40 -5.90 8.05 -3.67
CA ARG A 40 -6.74 8.77 -4.64
C ARG A 40 -6.29 10.23 -4.78
N MET A 41 -6.21 10.97 -3.67
CA MET A 41 -5.81 12.37 -3.66
C MET A 41 -4.41 12.57 -4.25
N PHE A 42 -3.48 11.66 -3.95
CA PHE A 42 -2.12 11.73 -4.51
C PHE A 42 -2.14 11.52 -6.04
N LYS A 43 -2.83 10.48 -6.52
CA LYS A 43 -2.90 10.15 -7.95
C LYS A 43 -3.65 11.21 -8.76
N GLU A 44 -4.69 11.83 -8.20
CA GLU A 44 -5.37 12.98 -8.82
C GLU A 44 -4.45 14.21 -8.93
N THR A 45 -3.58 14.43 -7.93
CA THR A 45 -2.62 15.54 -7.94
C THR A 45 -1.46 15.30 -8.90
N PHE A 46 -0.99 14.05 -8.99
CA PHE A 46 0.12 13.63 -9.85
C PHE A 46 -0.27 12.43 -10.72
N PRO A 47 -1.09 12.60 -11.77
CA PRO A 47 -1.63 11.49 -12.57
C PRO A 47 -0.54 10.59 -13.19
N GLU A 48 0.54 11.22 -13.65
CA GLU A 48 1.66 10.55 -14.32
C GLU A 48 2.71 9.98 -13.34
N CYS A 49 2.52 10.15 -12.03
CA CYS A 49 3.48 9.66 -11.04
C CYS A 49 3.25 8.17 -10.78
N LYS A 50 4.36 7.41 -10.73
CA LYS A 50 4.36 6.03 -10.29
C LYS A 50 4.22 5.96 -8.77
N VAL A 51 3.10 5.45 -8.29
CA VAL A 51 2.77 5.25 -6.89
C VAL A 51 3.14 3.84 -6.48
N VAL A 52 4.07 3.74 -5.53
CA VAL A 52 4.57 2.49 -4.96
C VAL A 52 4.13 2.39 -3.51
N VAL A 53 3.59 1.24 -3.12
CA VAL A 53 3.22 0.93 -1.73
C VAL A 53 3.81 -0.41 -1.34
N ALA A 54 4.26 -0.55 -0.09
CA ALA A 54 4.64 -1.83 0.47
C ALA A 54 3.67 -2.25 1.57
N THR A 55 3.42 -3.55 1.67
CA THR A 55 2.59 -4.14 2.73
C THR A 55 3.28 -5.34 3.39
N ASN A 56 3.01 -5.55 4.68
CA ASN A 56 3.46 -6.71 5.45
C ASN A 56 2.50 -7.91 5.39
N CYS A 57 1.34 -7.77 4.75
CA CYS A 57 0.34 -8.83 4.56
C CYS A 57 -0.24 -9.43 5.86
N GLN A 58 -0.17 -8.72 7.00
CA GLN A 58 -0.58 -9.26 8.32
C GLN A 58 -2.03 -8.94 8.74
N TYR A 59 -2.89 -8.55 7.78
CA TYR A 59 -4.29 -8.17 7.98
C TYR A 59 -5.21 -8.86 6.96
N ASN A 60 -6.53 -8.70 7.10
CA ASN A 60 -7.49 -9.20 6.11
C ASN A 60 -7.76 -8.11 5.07
N ILE A 61 -7.79 -8.49 3.80
CA ILE A 61 -8.17 -7.59 2.71
C ILE A 61 -9.62 -7.12 2.91
N ASN A 62 -9.84 -5.81 2.80
CA ASN A 62 -11.14 -5.16 2.90
C ASN A 62 -11.40 -4.32 1.64
N ASP A 63 -12.55 -3.65 1.58
CA ASP A 63 -12.94 -2.84 0.42
C ASP A 63 -11.98 -1.66 0.20
N LYS A 64 -11.43 -1.07 1.27
CA LYS A 64 -10.45 0.02 1.15
C LYS A 64 -9.16 -0.43 0.47
N PHE A 65 -8.66 -1.61 0.79
CA PHE A 65 -7.53 -2.20 0.08
C PHE A 65 -7.85 -2.35 -1.41
N ARG A 66 -9.05 -2.84 -1.75
CA ARG A 66 -9.48 -3.01 -3.16
C ARG A 66 -9.58 -1.67 -3.88
N GLU A 67 -10.08 -0.63 -3.20
CA GLU A 67 -10.12 0.73 -3.75
C GLU A 67 -8.73 1.30 -4.00
N CYS A 68 -7.76 1.04 -3.13
CA CYS A 68 -6.37 1.47 -3.33
C CYS A 68 -5.76 0.92 -4.63
N MET A 69 -6.14 -0.30 -5.06
CA MET A 69 -5.61 -0.94 -6.27
C MET A 69 -5.86 -0.14 -7.55
N LYS A 70 -6.83 0.80 -7.54
CA LYS A 70 -7.11 1.69 -8.68
C LYS A 70 -6.08 2.81 -8.84
N TYR A 71 -5.29 3.10 -7.79
CA TYR A 71 -4.42 4.28 -7.72
C TYR A 71 -2.95 3.94 -7.51
N ILE A 72 -2.65 2.71 -7.09
CA ILE A 72 -1.29 2.21 -6.88
C ILE A 72 -0.82 1.54 -8.16
N ASP A 73 0.38 1.89 -8.63
CA ASP A 73 0.98 1.29 -9.82
C ASP A 73 1.86 0.08 -9.47
N MET A 74 2.39 0.03 -8.25
CA MET A 74 3.21 -1.08 -7.76
C MET A 74 2.95 -1.38 -6.28
N LEU A 75 2.58 -2.62 -5.98
CA LEU A 75 2.39 -3.14 -4.63
C LEU A 75 3.46 -4.18 -4.29
N TYR A 76 4.32 -3.85 -3.33
CA TYR A 76 5.38 -4.73 -2.85
C TYR A 76 4.94 -5.55 -1.63
N PHE A 77 5.08 -6.87 -1.72
CA PHE A 77 4.84 -7.78 -0.59
C PHE A 77 6.14 -8.00 0.18
N SER A 78 6.16 -7.54 1.44
CA SER A 78 7.33 -7.70 2.30
C SER A 78 7.40 -9.11 2.88
N ILE A 79 7.98 -10.03 2.10
CA ILE A 79 8.15 -11.45 2.44
C ILE A 79 9.64 -11.79 2.54
N ASP A 80 10.15 -11.89 3.76
CA ASP A 80 11.54 -12.26 4.02
C ASP A 80 11.58 -13.62 4.73
N GLY A 81 12.00 -14.66 4.01
CA GLY A 81 12.11 -16.02 4.54
C GLY A 81 10.88 -16.90 4.33
N TYR A 82 10.90 -18.08 4.94
CA TYR A 82 9.90 -19.14 4.78
C TYR A 82 9.57 -19.77 6.14
N LYS A 83 8.27 -19.93 6.44
CA LYS A 83 7.75 -20.51 7.69
C LYS A 83 8.45 -19.97 8.95
N GLU A 84 9.26 -20.77 9.61
CA GLU A 84 9.92 -20.43 10.88
C GLU A 84 10.93 -19.30 10.70
N SER A 85 11.64 -19.25 9.57
CA SER A 85 12.60 -18.16 9.32
C SER A 85 11.89 -16.84 9.09
N TYR A 86 10.72 -16.86 8.43
CA TYR A 86 9.87 -15.69 8.26
C TYR A 86 9.39 -15.14 9.60
N GLU A 87 8.88 -16.00 10.49
CA GLU A 87 8.40 -15.54 11.81
C GLU A 87 9.54 -15.06 12.72
N ARG A 88 10.74 -15.64 12.59
CA ARG A 88 11.94 -15.20 13.31
C ARG A 88 12.41 -13.82 12.84
N ASP A 89 12.55 -13.64 11.53
CA ASP A 89 13.18 -12.45 10.94
C ASP A 89 12.19 -11.27 10.85
N ARG A 90 10.88 -11.54 10.86
CA ARG A 90 9.82 -10.52 10.81
C ARG A 90 8.90 -10.52 12.04
N ALA A 91 9.42 -10.75 13.24
CA ALA A 91 8.60 -10.68 14.46
C ALA A 91 7.84 -9.34 14.57
N PRO A 92 6.52 -9.32 14.86
CA PRO A 92 5.65 -10.43 15.30
C PRO A 92 4.80 -11.09 14.18
N ALA A 93 5.18 -10.94 12.90
CA ALA A 93 4.45 -11.48 11.77
C ALA A 93 4.29 -13.01 11.86
N LYS A 94 3.18 -13.51 11.29
CA LYS A 94 2.81 -14.92 11.33
C LYS A 94 2.67 -15.50 9.93
N TRP A 95 3.34 -16.62 9.70
CA TRP A 95 3.33 -17.32 8.40
C TRP A 95 1.89 -17.63 7.96
N LYS A 96 1.06 -18.12 8.90
CA LYS A 96 -0.35 -18.42 8.62
C LYS A 96 -1.16 -17.20 8.15
N LYS A 97 -0.83 -16.00 8.64
CA LYS A 97 -1.50 -14.76 8.24
C LYS A 97 -1.08 -14.35 6.83
N LEU A 98 0.21 -14.45 6.52
CA LEU A 98 0.72 -14.24 5.17
C LEU A 98 0.02 -15.16 4.17
N ILE A 99 -0.02 -16.48 4.43
CA ILE A 99 -0.69 -17.44 3.54
C ILE A 99 -2.17 -17.09 3.35
N LYS A 100 -2.88 -16.72 4.43
CA LYS A 100 -4.28 -16.28 4.34
C LYS A 100 -4.44 -15.02 3.48
N PHE A 101 -3.59 -14.01 3.67
CA PHE A 101 -3.62 -12.79 2.88
C PHE A 101 -3.39 -13.09 1.39
N LEU A 102 -2.37 -13.90 1.07
CA LEU A 102 -2.07 -14.29 -0.31
C LEU A 102 -3.24 -15.05 -0.95
N ASP A 103 -3.93 -15.89 -0.17
CA ASP A 103 -5.11 -16.60 -0.65
C ASP A 103 -6.28 -15.64 -0.95
N GLN A 104 -6.56 -14.69 -0.05
CA GLN A 104 -7.55 -13.63 -0.29
C GLN A 104 -7.20 -12.80 -1.53
N PHE A 105 -5.91 -12.47 -1.69
CA PHE A 105 -5.40 -11.63 -2.77
C PHE A 105 -5.59 -12.23 -4.17
N LYS A 106 -5.70 -13.56 -4.31
CA LYS A 106 -5.97 -14.22 -5.60
C LYS A 106 -7.25 -13.71 -6.28
N SER A 107 -8.23 -13.28 -5.47
CA SER A 107 -9.53 -12.76 -5.92
C SER A 107 -9.58 -11.24 -6.10
N VAL A 108 -8.47 -10.53 -5.89
CA VAL A 108 -8.44 -9.07 -6.01
C VAL A 108 -8.23 -8.69 -7.47
N ASN A 109 -9.10 -7.83 -7.99
CA ASN A 109 -8.81 -7.14 -9.25
C ASN A 109 -7.70 -6.13 -9.02
N ARG A 110 -6.61 -6.27 -9.77
CA ARG A 110 -5.39 -5.48 -9.61
C ARG A 110 -5.38 -4.25 -10.52
N HIS A 111 -6.34 -4.13 -11.44
CA HIS A 111 -6.31 -3.11 -12.48
C HIS A 111 -4.94 -3.13 -13.19
N ASP A 112 -4.25 -2.00 -13.24
CA ASP A 112 -2.92 -1.86 -13.84
C ASP A 112 -1.77 -1.93 -12.81
N CYS A 113 -2.08 -2.31 -11.55
CA CYS A 113 -1.10 -2.42 -10.48
C CYS A 113 -0.23 -3.68 -10.64
N ASP A 114 1.08 -3.46 -10.75
CA ASP A 114 2.07 -4.52 -10.70
C ASP A 114 2.30 -4.99 -9.25
N VAL A 115 2.48 -6.29 -9.04
CA VAL A 115 2.62 -6.88 -7.71
C VAL A 115 3.90 -7.70 -7.66
N VAL A 116 4.80 -7.31 -6.76
CA VAL A 116 6.17 -7.82 -6.64
C VAL A 116 6.47 -8.33 -5.24
#